data_AF-A0A7S0GYY6-F1
#
_entry.id   AF-A0A7S0GYY6-F1
#
_cell.length_a   1.000
_cell.length_b   1.000
_cell.length_c   1.000
_cell.angle_alpha   90.00
_cell.angle_beta   90.00
_cell.angle_gamma   90.00
#
_symmetry.space_group_name_H-M   'P 1'
#
loop_
_entity.id
_entity.type
_entity.pdbx_description
1 polymer ?
#
loop_
_entity_poly.entity_id
_entity_poly.type
_entity_poly.pdbx_seq_one_letter_code
_entity_poly.pdbx_strand_id
1 'polypeptide(L)'
;SLQEKFWWSAVAELLYHVSKDDLRTVRDQLNDGVPVNAKDYDNRTALHIAAAEGHASMVEMLLDRGADVDARDRWNKTALEEAQQQGNQKVVGILRRVQGQKVAKAVSGSEGIPTFETPSLMSSQRQACLLGKIQPTSIIILGASGDLATKKTFPALFSLFHHKLLPNHYTIIGFARKYLSDTDFHAHVRKHLKPPPGMTNDDFQQEVAKFLSHCSYYQGQYNEEESFQKLDEYLFDSFDRHHPCSSRMFYLAVPPSVFIDSVRGITSIPDRHDIGFTR
;
A
#
# COMPACT_ATOMS: atom_id res chain seq x y z
N SER A 1 -5.48 17.60 -12.48
CA SER A 1 -6.44 18.12 -11.48
C SER A 1 -5.71 19.02 -10.47
N LEU A 2 -6.40 19.75 -9.58
CA LEU A 2 -5.76 20.55 -8.52
C LEU A 2 -4.85 19.70 -7.60
N GLN A 3 -5.19 18.42 -7.40
CA GLN A 3 -4.36 17.47 -6.64
C GLN A 3 -3.08 17.06 -7.37
N GLU A 4 -3.12 16.85 -8.69
CA GLU A 4 -1.88 16.67 -9.46
C GLU A 4 -0.99 17.92 -9.35
N LYS A 5 -1.57 19.12 -9.48
CA LYS A 5 -0.78 20.37 -9.35
C LYS A 5 -0.12 20.50 -7.97
N PHE A 6 -0.83 20.13 -6.90
CA PHE A 6 -0.30 20.16 -5.54
C PHE A 6 0.77 19.08 -5.31
N TRP A 7 0.54 17.86 -5.80
CA TRP A 7 1.51 16.77 -5.72
C TRP A 7 2.78 17.08 -6.51
N TRP A 8 2.66 17.60 -7.73
CA TRP A 8 3.80 18.09 -8.52
C TRP A 8 4.51 19.25 -7.85
N SER A 9 3.80 20.13 -7.15
CA SER A 9 4.41 21.20 -6.35
C SER A 9 5.26 20.65 -5.21
N ALA A 10 4.73 19.71 -4.42
CA ALA A 10 5.44 19.11 -3.29
C ALA A 10 6.65 18.27 -3.72
N VAL A 11 6.53 17.51 -4.81
CA VAL A 11 7.66 16.75 -5.38
C VAL A 11 8.73 17.69 -5.93
N ALA A 12 8.35 18.74 -6.67
CA ALA A 12 9.30 19.73 -7.16
C ALA A 12 10.00 20.47 -6.01
N GLU A 13 9.27 20.80 -4.94
CA GLU A 13 9.82 21.44 -3.76
C GLU A 13 10.81 20.53 -3.02
N LEU A 14 10.46 19.27 -2.78
CA LEU A 14 11.37 18.27 -2.19
C LEU A 14 12.67 18.16 -2.99
N LEU A 15 12.56 17.96 -4.30
CA LEU A 15 13.72 17.78 -5.17
C LEU A 15 14.59 19.04 -5.25
N TYR A 16 13.97 20.23 -5.18
CA TYR A 16 14.68 21.50 -5.09
C TYR A 16 15.48 21.61 -3.77
N HIS A 17 14.89 21.26 -2.63
CA HIS A 17 15.62 21.29 -1.35
C HIS A 17 16.73 20.23 -1.29
N VAL A 18 16.52 19.06 -1.90
CA VAL A 18 17.56 18.04 -2.08
C VAL A 18 18.73 18.57 -2.91
N SER A 19 18.44 19.29 -4.00
CA SER A 19 19.49 19.90 -4.84
C SER A 19 20.21 21.07 -4.14
N LYS A 20 19.65 21.62 -3.07
CA LYS A 20 20.28 22.68 -2.25
C LYS A 20 20.98 22.16 -0.99
N ASP A 21 21.01 20.83 -0.80
CA ASP A 21 21.52 20.16 0.41
C ASP A 21 20.83 20.61 1.70
N ASP A 22 19.55 20.99 1.63
CA ASP A 22 18.79 21.42 2.81
C ASP A 22 18.24 20.22 3.59
N LEU A 23 19.13 19.60 4.36
CA LEU A 23 18.82 18.41 5.15
C LEU A 23 17.66 18.61 6.13
N ARG A 24 17.44 19.83 6.63
CA ARG A 24 16.40 20.09 7.63
C ARG A 24 15.03 20.09 6.97
N THR A 25 14.87 20.90 5.92
CA THR A 25 13.58 20.98 5.22
C THR A 25 13.22 19.68 4.53
N VAL A 26 14.20 18.98 3.94
CA VAL A 26 13.95 17.64 3.37
C VAL A 26 13.47 16.67 4.44
N ARG A 27 14.08 16.68 5.64
CA ARG A 27 13.64 15.82 6.75
C ARG A 27 12.21 16.12 7.18
N ASP A 28 11.88 17.40 7.31
CA ASP A 28 10.54 17.84 7.72
C ASP A 28 9.50 17.43 6.65
N GLN A 29 9.79 17.64 5.37
CA GLN A 29 8.94 17.20 4.26
C GLN A 29 8.70 15.68 4.24
N LEU A 30 9.75 14.89 4.51
CA LEU A 30 9.61 13.44 4.62
C LEU A 30 8.79 13.02 5.85
N ASN A 31 8.88 13.77 6.96
CA ASN A 31 8.05 13.53 8.15
C ASN A 31 6.58 13.93 7.90
N ASP A 32 6.33 14.95 7.08
CA ASP A 32 5.01 15.43 6.68
C ASP A 32 4.30 14.50 5.66
N GLY A 33 4.93 13.37 5.31
CA GLY A 33 4.35 12.33 4.47
C GLY A 33 4.65 12.47 2.97
N VAL A 34 5.62 13.30 2.58
CA VAL A 34 6.10 13.30 1.18
C VAL A 34 6.85 11.97 0.91
N PRO A 35 6.49 11.22 -0.13
CA PRO A 35 7.12 9.92 -0.39
C PRO A 35 8.59 10.09 -0.79
N VAL A 36 9.50 9.41 -0.08
CA VAL A 36 10.95 9.45 -0.33
C VAL A 36 11.34 9.01 -1.74
N ASN A 37 10.53 8.12 -2.34
CA ASN A 37 10.72 7.58 -3.68
C ASN A 37 9.87 8.32 -4.74
N ALA A 38 9.41 9.53 -4.45
CA ALA A 38 8.77 10.40 -5.44
C ALA A 38 9.67 10.57 -6.66
N LYS A 39 9.04 10.63 -7.84
CA LYS A 39 9.72 10.75 -9.13
C LYS A 39 9.34 12.05 -9.82
N ASP A 40 10.33 12.72 -10.41
CA ASP A 40 10.08 13.84 -11.31
C ASP A 40 9.67 13.38 -12.72
N TYR A 41 9.52 14.35 -13.64
CA TYR A 41 9.21 14.09 -15.06
C TYR A 41 10.26 13.22 -15.77
N ASP A 42 11.48 13.14 -15.23
CA ASP A 42 12.56 12.32 -15.75
C ASP A 42 12.70 10.98 -15.01
N ASN A 43 11.70 10.59 -14.22
CA ASN A 43 11.72 9.43 -13.33
C ASN A 43 12.85 9.45 -12.27
N ARG A 44 13.48 10.61 -12.04
CA ARG A 44 14.53 10.77 -11.04
C ARG A 44 13.92 10.92 -9.67
N THR A 45 14.53 10.24 -8.69
CA THR A 45 14.17 10.35 -7.28
C THR A 45 15.08 11.34 -6.55
N ALA A 46 14.73 11.71 -5.31
CA ALA A 46 15.61 12.47 -4.44
C ALA A 46 17.01 11.85 -4.33
N LEU A 47 17.11 10.52 -4.33
CA LEU A 47 18.38 9.82 -4.27
C LEU A 47 19.24 10.03 -5.54
N HIS A 48 18.62 10.11 -6.72
CA HIS A 48 19.35 10.42 -7.96
C HIS A 48 19.96 11.82 -7.92
N ILE A 49 19.18 12.82 -7.47
CA ILE A 49 19.66 14.20 -7.37
C ILE A 49 20.76 14.33 -6.32
N ALA A 50 20.54 13.80 -5.11
CA ALA A 50 21.55 13.81 -4.06
C ALA A 50 22.84 13.10 -4.49
N ALA A 51 22.73 12.04 -5.30
CA ALA A 51 23.86 11.29 -5.80
C ALA A 51 24.62 12.00 -6.93
N ALA A 52 23.91 12.67 -7.83
CA ALA A 52 24.50 13.49 -8.88
C ALA A 52 25.23 14.74 -8.31
N GLU A 53 24.64 15.39 -7.30
CA GLU A 53 25.22 16.58 -6.65
C GLU A 53 26.29 16.24 -5.58
N GLY A 54 26.37 14.98 -5.16
CA GLY A 54 27.41 14.52 -4.23
C GLY A 54 27.11 14.76 -2.75
N HIS A 55 25.84 14.99 -2.40
CA HIS A 55 25.37 15.27 -1.04
C HIS A 55 25.37 14.01 -0.17
N ALA A 56 26.53 13.62 0.35
CA ALA A 56 26.71 12.37 1.11
C ALA A 56 25.77 12.24 2.33
N SER A 57 25.62 13.30 3.13
CA SER A 57 24.72 13.31 4.29
C SER A 57 23.23 13.19 3.89
N MET A 58 22.86 13.78 2.75
CA MET A 58 21.51 13.68 2.19
C MET A 58 21.24 12.27 1.71
N VAL A 59 22.22 11.64 1.03
CA VAL A 59 22.15 10.25 0.61
C VAL A 59 21.96 9.33 1.81
N GLU A 60 22.76 9.47 2.87
CA GLU A 60 22.60 8.67 4.11
C GLU A 60 21.20 8.84 4.72
N MET A 61 20.72 10.08 4.83
CA MET A 61 19.37 10.32 5.36
C MET A 61 18.28 9.70 4.48
N LEU A 62 18.36 9.86 3.17
CA LEU A 62 17.38 9.28 2.24
C LEU A 62 17.39 7.75 2.33
N LEU A 63 18.56 7.13 2.43
CA LEU A 63 18.71 5.69 2.62
C LEU A 63 18.12 5.22 3.95
N ASP A 64 18.39 5.93 5.04
CA ASP A 64 17.81 5.67 6.37
C ASP A 64 16.27 5.77 6.34
N ARG A 65 15.73 6.60 5.45
CA ARG A 65 14.28 6.77 5.21
C ARG A 65 13.71 5.83 4.16
N GLY A 66 14.48 4.83 3.69
CA GLY A 66 13.99 3.79 2.78
C GLY A 66 14.00 4.19 1.30
N ALA A 67 14.87 5.11 0.89
CA ALA A 67 15.08 5.40 -0.53
C ALA A 67 15.53 4.15 -1.29
N ASP A 68 14.91 3.92 -2.45
CA ASP A 68 15.23 2.78 -3.31
C ASP A 68 16.54 3.05 -4.07
N VAL A 69 17.58 2.31 -3.69
CA VAL A 69 18.92 2.39 -4.29
C VAL A 69 18.96 1.88 -5.72
N ASP A 70 18.04 0.98 -6.06
CA ASP A 70 17.96 0.37 -7.39
C ASP A 70 16.93 1.07 -8.28
N ALA A 71 16.32 2.16 -7.80
CA ALA A 71 15.44 3.00 -8.58
C ALA A 71 16.16 3.46 -9.85
N ARG A 72 15.43 3.43 -10.96
CA ARG A 72 15.93 3.84 -12.27
C ARG A 72 15.21 5.07 -12.79
N ASP A 73 15.99 5.98 -13.34
CA ASP A 73 15.51 7.15 -14.07
C ASP A 73 15.04 6.80 -15.50
N ARG A 74 14.65 7.82 -16.29
CA ARG A 74 14.18 7.65 -17.67
C ARG A 74 15.25 7.12 -18.64
N TRP A 75 16.52 7.21 -18.28
CA TRP A 75 17.65 6.69 -19.05
C TRP A 75 18.10 5.32 -18.52
N ASN A 76 17.30 4.71 -17.64
CA ASN A 76 17.59 3.43 -17.02
C ASN A 76 18.88 3.44 -16.18
N LYS A 77 19.28 4.61 -15.68
CA LYS A 77 20.41 4.77 -14.77
C LYS A 77 19.95 4.75 -13.33
N THR A 78 20.81 4.21 -12.46
CA THR A 78 20.65 4.22 -11.01
C THR A 78 21.34 5.42 -10.38
N ALA A 79 20.99 5.75 -9.13
CA ALA A 79 21.68 6.77 -8.36
C ALA A 79 23.20 6.50 -8.23
N LEU A 80 23.62 5.23 -8.18
CA LEU A 80 25.04 4.87 -8.17
C LEU A 80 25.73 5.23 -9.49
N GLU A 81 25.11 4.94 -10.62
CA GLU A 81 25.66 5.24 -11.94
C GLU A 81 25.74 6.75 -12.18
N GLU A 82 24.76 7.52 -11.69
CA GLU A 82 24.82 8.98 -11.69
C GLU A 82 25.96 9.51 -10.80
N ALA A 83 26.11 9.02 -9.56
CA ALA A 83 27.25 9.39 -8.71
C ALA A 83 28.61 9.04 -9.32
N GLN A 84 28.70 7.92 -10.06
CA GLN A 84 29.92 7.52 -10.77
C GLN A 84 30.23 8.46 -11.94
N GLN A 85 29.22 8.84 -12.74
CA GLN A 85 29.38 9.76 -13.86
C GLN A 85 29.82 11.15 -13.39
N GLN A 86 29.30 11.62 -12.26
CA GLN A 86 29.67 12.91 -11.68
C GLN A 86 30.95 12.87 -10.83
N GLY A 87 31.54 11.68 -10.62
CA GLY A 87 32.80 11.53 -9.87
C GLY A 87 32.67 11.64 -8.35
N ASN A 88 31.46 11.48 -7.79
CA ASN A 88 31.17 11.64 -6.36
C ASN A 88 31.59 10.41 -5.54
N GLN A 89 32.90 10.21 -5.37
CA GLN A 89 33.49 9.00 -4.76
C GLN A 89 32.94 8.66 -3.36
N LYS A 90 32.62 9.67 -2.53
CA LYS A 90 32.03 9.46 -1.19
C LYS A 90 30.66 8.81 -1.29
N VAL A 91 29.78 9.34 -2.16
CA VAL A 91 28.45 8.79 -2.41
C VAL A 91 28.54 7.41 -3.04
N VAL A 92 29.46 7.22 -4.00
CA VAL A 92 29.70 5.89 -4.61
C VAL A 92 30.05 4.86 -3.54
N GLY A 93 30.89 5.22 -2.55
CA GLY A 93 31.22 4.36 -1.42
C GLY A 93 30.00 3.97 -0.59
N ILE A 94 29.14 4.96 -0.26
CA ILE A 94 27.91 4.74 0.52
C ILE A 94 26.94 3.82 -0.24
N LEU A 95 26.61 4.16 -1.49
CA LEU A 95 25.66 3.41 -2.31
C LEU A 95 26.16 1.99 -2.60
N ARG A 96 27.44 1.82 -2.90
CA ARG A 96 28.05 0.49 -3.13
C ARG A 96 28.05 -0.37 -1.88
N ARG A 97 28.25 0.23 -0.69
CA ARG A 97 28.15 -0.49 0.59
C ARG A 97 26.74 -1.02 0.81
N VAL A 98 25.72 -0.20 0.55
CA VAL A 98 24.31 -0.60 0.68
C VAL A 98 23.92 -1.68 -0.34
N GLN A 99 24.37 -1.56 -1.60
CA GLN A 99 24.16 -2.61 -2.61
C GLN A 99 24.92 -3.91 -2.30
N GLY A 100 26.17 -3.83 -1.82
CA GLY A 100 26.96 -5.00 -1.43
C GLY A 100 26.37 -5.79 -0.26
N GLN A 101 25.70 -5.11 0.68
CA GLN A 101 24.97 -5.75 1.78
C GLN A 101 23.73 -6.53 1.31
N LYS A 102 23.12 -6.17 0.17
CA LYS A 102 22.08 -6.99 -0.48
C LYS A 102 22.65 -8.32 -1.03
N VAL A 103 23.85 -8.29 -1.61
CA VAL A 103 24.46 -9.47 -2.26
C VAL A 103 25.01 -10.48 -1.23
N ALA A 104 25.56 -10.00 -0.11
CA ALA A 104 26.09 -10.87 0.96
C ALA A 104 25.03 -11.75 1.65
N LYS A 105 23.74 -11.39 1.57
CA LYS A 105 22.63 -12.19 2.11
C LYS A 105 22.25 -13.40 1.26
N ALA A 106 22.80 -13.54 0.04
CA ALA A 106 22.47 -14.63 -0.88
C ALA A 106 23.44 -15.84 -0.79
N VAL A 107 24.55 -15.76 -0.06
CA VAL A 107 25.67 -16.73 -0.20
C VAL A 107 25.95 -17.61 1.03
N SER A 108 25.33 -17.41 2.20
CA SER A 108 25.64 -18.23 3.39
C SER A 108 24.41 -18.86 4.06
N GLY A 109 24.08 -20.08 3.64
CA GLY A 109 23.23 -21.01 4.38
C GLY A 109 24.02 -22.25 4.80
N SER A 110 24.51 -22.30 6.05
CA SER A 110 24.60 -23.51 6.91
C SER A 110 25.28 -23.22 8.26
N GLU A 111 24.54 -23.55 9.33
CA GLU A 111 24.92 -23.95 10.70
C GLU A 111 25.43 -22.93 11.76
N GLY A 112 24.68 -22.83 12.89
CA GLY A 112 25.15 -22.45 14.23
C GLY A 112 24.52 -21.21 14.91
N ILE A 113 23.67 -21.40 15.95
CA ILE A 113 22.97 -20.40 16.81
C ILE A 113 23.81 -20.17 18.13
N PRO A 114 23.79 -19.04 18.93
CA PRO A 114 22.72 -18.03 19.13
C PRO A 114 23.06 -16.51 19.22
N THR A 115 22.03 -15.72 18.87
CA THR A 115 21.50 -14.46 19.47
C THR A 115 22.39 -13.23 19.68
N PHE A 116 22.17 -12.21 18.85
CA PHE A 116 21.91 -10.83 19.31
C PHE A 116 20.75 -10.27 18.50
N GLU A 117 19.64 -9.97 19.17
CA GLU A 117 18.43 -9.41 18.58
C GLU A 117 18.69 -7.99 18.06
N THR A 118 18.40 -7.79 16.78
CA THR A 118 18.13 -6.47 16.18
C THR A 118 16.85 -6.60 15.37
N PRO A 119 15.95 -5.60 15.36
CA PRO A 119 14.58 -5.77 14.90
C PRO A 119 14.54 -6.28 13.46
N SER A 120 13.89 -7.43 13.29
CA SER A 120 13.68 -8.22 12.08
C SER A 120 13.46 -7.35 10.84
N LEU A 121 14.32 -7.45 9.82
CA LEU A 121 14.17 -8.44 8.75
C LEU A 121 12.74 -8.42 8.20
N MET A 122 12.56 -7.77 7.05
CA MET A 122 11.40 -7.95 6.16
C MET A 122 10.92 -9.41 6.29
N SER A 123 9.68 -9.62 6.74
CA SER A 123 9.15 -10.97 6.92
C SER A 123 9.29 -11.74 5.60
N SER A 124 9.49 -13.05 5.67
CA SER A 124 9.50 -13.97 4.51
C SER A 124 8.29 -13.79 3.58
N GLN A 125 7.26 -13.14 4.09
CA GLN A 125 5.99 -12.76 3.49
C GLN A 125 6.11 -11.53 2.60
N ARG A 126 6.83 -10.48 3.02
CA ARG A 126 7.14 -9.32 2.17
C ARG A 126 7.92 -9.74 0.91
N GLN A 127 8.83 -10.70 1.04
CA GLN A 127 9.55 -11.30 -0.09
C GLN A 127 8.60 -12.10 -1.03
N ALA A 128 7.59 -12.77 -0.48
CA ALA A 128 6.62 -13.55 -1.26
C ALA A 128 5.55 -12.67 -1.96
N CYS A 129 5.16 -11.53 -1.36
CA CYS A 129 4.31 -10.50 -1.99
C CYS A 129 5.01 -9.88 -3.20
N LEU A 130 6.28 -9.48 -3.03
CA LEU A 130 7.12 -8.91 -4.10
C LEU A 130 7.37 -9.87 -5.27
N LEU A 131 7.31 -11.18 -5.04
CA LEU A 131 7.45 -12.21 -6.07
C LEU A 131 6.10 -12.62 -6.70
N GLY A 132 4.99 -11.95 -6.37
CA GLY A 132 3.66 -12.26 -6.92
C GLY A 132 3.06 -13.58 -6.41
N LYS A 133 3.57 -14.14 -5.30
CA LYS A 133 3.07 -15.39 -4.70
C LYS A 133 1.93 -15.19 -3.71
N ILE A 134 1.66 -13.96 -3.29
CA ILE A 134 0.59 -13.61 -2.35
C ILE A 134 -0.39 -12.70 -3.07
N GLN A 135 -1.66 -13.11 -3.13
CA GLN A 135 -2.76 -12.34 -3.69
C GLN A 135 -3.52 -11.62 -2.56
N PRO A 136 -4.08 -10.42 -2.79
CA PRO A 136 -4.75 -9.66 -1.74
C PRO A 136 -5.90 -10.48 -1.16
N THR A 137 -5.80 -10.72 0.14
CA THR A 137 -6.66 -11.67 0.86
C THR A 137 -7.85 -10.94 1.47
N SER A 138 -7.79 -9.61 1.60
CA SER A 138 -8.85 -8.80 2.20
C SER A 138 -9.08 -7.50 1.41
N ILE A 139 -10.30 -7.30 0.91
CA ILE A 139 -10.75 -6.09 0.20
C ILE A 139 -11.66 -5.31 1.15
N ILE A 140 -11.23 -4.13 1.59
CA ILE A 140 -11.96 -3.28 2.53
C ILE A 140 -12.64 -2.14 1.76
N ILE A 141 -13.96 -2.03 1.85
CA ILE A 141 -14.76 -1.00 1.20
C ILE A 141 -15.20 0.01 2.25
N LEU A 142 -14.52 1.14 2.33
CA LEU A 142 -14.96 2.26 3.16
C LEU A 142 -16.16 2.94 2.50
N GLY A 143 -17.21 3.22 3.25
CA GLY A 143 -18.46 3.73 2.70
C GLY A 143 -19.34 2.63 2.10
N ALA A 144 -19.21 1.39 2.56
CA ALA A 144 -19.94 0.24 2.01
C ALA A 144 -21.48 0.39 2.04
N SER A 145 -22.02 1.18 2.96
CA SER A 145 -23.46 1.47 3.04
C SER A 145 -23.92 2.58 2.06
N GLY A 146 -23.01 3.19 1.32
CA GLY A 146 -23.28 4.31 0.42
C GLY A 146 -23.69 3.87 -0.98
N ASP A 147 -24.35 4.77 -1.71
CA ASP A 147 -24.85 4.54 -3.07
C ASP A 147 -23.77 4.10 -4.07
N LEU A 148 -22.56 4.65 -3.96
CA LEU A 148 -21.44 4.29 -4.85
C LEU A 148 -21.06 2.82 -4.66
N ALA A 149 -20.92 2.40 -3.41
CA ALA A 149 -20.56 1.03 -3.07
C ALA A 149 -21.65 0.06 -3.54
N THR A 150 -22.90 0.33 -3.19
CA THR A 150 -24.02 -0.59 -3.42
C THR A 150 -24.42 -0.68 -4.89
N LYS A 151 -24.41 0.43 -5.63
CA LYS A 151 -24.86 0.46 -7.03
C LYS A 151 -23.74 0.18 -8.03
N LYS A 152 -22.47 0.33 -7.67
CA LYS A 152 -21.34 0.15 -8.59
C LYS A 152 -20.28 -0.82 -8.08
N THR A 153 -19.76 -0.62 -6.87
CA THR A 153 -18.61 -1.40 -6.36
C THR A 153 -18.97 -2.87 -6.15
N PHE A 154 -20.04 -3.19 -5.40
CA PHE A 154 -20.44 -4.58 -5.19
C PHE A 154 -20.89 -5.28 -6.48
N PRO A 155 -21.65 -4.65 -7.39
CA PRO A 155 -21.92 -5.24 -8.70
C PRO A 155 -20.66 -5.52 -9.53
N ALA A 156 -19.66 -4.64 -9.47
CA ALA A 156 -18.37 -4.88 -10.14
C ALA A 156 -17.62 -6.05 -9.53
N LEU A 157 -17.56 -6.14 -8.20
CA LEU A 157 -16.94 -7.27 -7.49
C LEU A 157 -17.67 -8.59 -7.75
N PHE A 158 -19.00 -8.56 -7.82
CA PHE A 158 -19.80 -9.73 -8.18
C PHE A 158 -19.51 -10.19 -9.61
N SER A 159 -19.33 -9.25 -10.55
CA SER A 159 -18.92 -9.58 -11.92
C SER A 159 -17.53 -10.25 -11.96
N LEU A 160 -16.55 -9.70 -11.20
CA LEU A 160 -15.22 -10.30 -11.07
C LEU A 160 -15.28 -11.70 -10.43
N PHE A 161 -16.15 -11.88 -9.43
CA PHE A 161 -16.40 -13.17 -8.80
C PHE A 161 -16.96 -14.19 -9.79
N HIS A 162 -18.02 -13.82 -10.52
CA HIS A 162 -18.66 -14.66 -11.53
C HIS A 162 -17.66 -15.12 -12.61
N HIS A 163 -16.81 -14.21 -13.06
CA HIS A 163 -15.76 -14.50 -14.04
C HIS A 163 -14.52 -15.18 -13.46
N LYS A 164 -14.49 -15.51 -12.16
CA LYS A 164 -13.37 -16.15 -11.46
C LYS A 164 -12.06 -15.36 -11.59
N LEU A 165 -12.16 -14.04 -11.62
CA LEU A 165 -11.03 -13.12 -11.69
C LEU A 165 -10.55 -12.65 -10.31
N LEU A 166 -11.34 -12.94 -9.26
CA LEU A 166 -10.90 -12.74 -7.89
C LEU A 166 -9.86 -13.79 -7.48
N PRO A 167 -8.96 -13.46 -6.56
CA PRO A 167 -8.00 -14.40 -5.97
C PRO A 167 -8.64 -15.69 -5.46
N ASN A 168 -7.85 -16.76 -5.32
CA ASN A 168 -8.38 -18.02 -4.77
C ASN A 168 -8.87 -17.88 -3.33
N HIS A 169 -8.25 -17.00 -2.53
CA HIS A 169 -8.59 -16.78 -1.12
C HIS A 169 -8.75 -15.26 -0.92
N TYR A 170 -9.99 -14.82 -0.78
CA TYR A 170 -10.32 -13.42 -0.56
C TYR A 170 -11.51 -13.27 0.39
N THR A 171 -11.52 -12.14 1.10
CA THR A 171 -12.63 -11.67 1.93
C THR A 171 -12.94 -10.23 1.54
N ILE A 172 -14.21 -9.87 1.50
CA ILE A 172 -14.67 -8.50 1.27
C ILE A 172 -15.26 -7.97 2.58
N ILE A 173 -14.80 -6.81 3.04
CA ILE A 173 -15.26 -6.21 4.29
C ILE A 173 -15.82 -4.84 4.00
N GLY A 174 -17.11 -4.68 4.23
CA GLY A 174 -17.75 -3.38 4.19
C GLY A 174 -17.52 -2.63 5.50
N PHE A 175 -17.07 -1.39 5.41
CA PHE A 175 -16.90 -0.51 6.58
C PHE A 175 -17.72 0.76 6.42
N ALA A 176 -18.59 1.07 7.36
CA ALA A 176 -19.34 2.32 7.36
C ALA A 176 -19.88 2.74 8.73
N ARG A 177 -20.26 4.02 8.83
CA ARG A 177 -20.83 4.63 10.05
C ARG A 177 -22.17 4.03 10.47
N LYS A 178 -22.99 3.64 9.49
CA LYS A 178 -24.36 3.18 9.73
C LYS A 178 -24.33 1.81 10.40
N TYR A 179 -25.04 1.64 11.51
CA TYR A 179 -25.24 0.32 12.11
C TYR A 179 -26.08 -0.53 11.16
N LEU A 180 -25.50 -1.62 10.65
CA LEU A 180 -26.17 -2.65 9.85
C LEU A 180 -25.72 -3.99 10.41
N SER A 181 -26.66 -4.91 10.62
CA SER A 181 -26.30 -6.31 10.83
C SER A 181 -25.75 -6.89 9.53
N ASP A 182 -24.95 -7.96 9.60
CA ASP A 182 -24.46 -8.66 8.41
C ASP A 182 -25.61 -9.08 7.48
N THR A 183 -26.73 -9.53 8.07
CA THR A 183 -27.94 -9.90 7.33
C THR A 183 -28.58 -8.72 6.60
N ASP A 184 -28.64 -7.54 7.23
CA ASP A 184 -29.18 -6.34 6.60
C ASP A 184 -28.25 -5.82 5.50
N PHE A 185 -26.94 -5.89 5.74
CA PHE A 185 -25.93 -5.54 4.76
C PHE A 185 -26.01 -6.45 3.52
N HIS A 186 -26.12 -7.77 3.71
CA HIS A 186 -26.32 -8.74 2.63
C HIS A 186 -27.59 -8.44 1.82
N ALA A 187 -28.71 -8.17 2.50
CA ALA A 187 -29.96 -7.79 1.84
C ALA A 187 -29.81 -6.49 1.04
N HIS A 188 -29.06 -5.52 1.57
CA HIS A 188 -28.82 -4.24 0.93
C HIS A 188 -27.97 -4.39 -0.35
N VAL A 189 -26.90 -5.17 -0.30
CA VAL A 189 -26.05 -5.47 -1.47
C VAL A 189 -26.84 -6.26 -2.52
N ARG A 190 -27.56 -7.31 -2.10
CA ARG A 190 -28.33 -8.20 -2.98
C ARG A 190 -29.35 -7.46 -3.86
N LYS A 191 -29.97 -6.40 -3.35
CA LYS A 191 -30.94 -5.58 -4.10
C LYS A 191 -30.37 -4.95 -5.37
N HIS A 192 -29.05 -4.74 -5.43
CA HIS A 192 -28.38 -4.06 -6.53
C HIS A 192 -27.61 -4.99 -7.47
N LEU A 193 -27.53 -6.29 -7.15
CA LEU A 193 -26.92 -7.30 -8.02
C LEU A 193 -27.90 -7.70 -9.12
N LYS A 194 -27.37 -7.93 -10.33
CA LYS A 194 -28.15 -8.35 -11.50
C LYS A 194 -27.62 -9.67 -12.05
N PRO A 195 -28.48 -10.56 -12.56
CA PRO A 195 -28.06 -11.80 -13.17
C PRO A 195 -27.23 -11.54 -14.43
N PRO A 196 -26.11 -12.26 -14.63
CA PRO A 196 -25.39 -12.31 -15.89
C PRO A 196 -26.28 -12.83 -17.03
N PRO A 197 -26.02 -12.45 -18.29
CA PRO A 197 -26.79 -12.92 -19.43
C PRO A 197 -26.68 -14.45 -19.57
N GLY A 198 -27.82 -15.12 -19.68
CA GLY A 198 -27.89 -16.58 -19.86
C GLY A 198 -27.94 -17.40 -18.57
N MET A 199 -27.92 -16.76 -17.39
CA MET A 199 -28.02 -17.43 -16.10
C MET A 199 -29.47 -17.59 -15.64
N THR A 200 -29.82 -18.74 -15.07
CA THR A 200 -31.14 -18.96 -14.47
C THR A 200 -31.27 -18.22 -13.14
N ASN A 201 -32.50 -17.93 -12.71
CA ASN A 201 -32.72 -17.23 -11.44
C ASN A 201 -32.23 -18.04 -10.24
N ASP A 202 -32.39 -19.37 -10.25
CA ASP A 202 -31.98 -20.23 -9.14
C ASP A 202 -30.45 -20.31 -9.02
N ASP A 203 -29.76 -20.46 -10.15
CA ASP A 203 -28.29 -20.44 -10.19
C ASP A 203 -27.75 -19.07 -9.73
N PHE A 204 -28.40 -17.99 -10.14
CA PHE A 204 -28.05 -16.64 -9.71
C PHE A 204 -28.20 -16.46 -8.19
N GLN A 205 -29.30 -16.95 -7.59
CA GLN A 205 -29.46 -16.84 -6.13
C GLN A 205 -28.40 -17.65 -5.38
N GLN A 206 -28.03 -18.83 -5.87
CA GLN A 206 -26.95 -19.63 -5.27
C GLN A 206 -25.59 -18.95 -5.40
N GLU A 207 -25.31 -18.35 -6.55
CA GLU A 207 -24.05 -17.64 -6.80
C GLU A 207 -23.95 -16.36 -5.94
N VAL A 208 -25.03 -15.61 -5.82
CA VAL A 208 -25.11 -14.45 -4.91
C VAL A 208 -24.90 -14.88 -3.46
N ALA A 209 -25.50 -15.99 -3.02
CA ALA A 209 -25.29 -16.50 -1.66
C ALA A 209 -23.82 -16.87 -1.41
N LYS A 210 -23.16 -17.51 -2.38
CA LYS A 210 -21.72 -17.81 -2.33
C LYS A 210 -20.87 -16.55 -2.33
N PHE A 211 -21.24 -15.53 -3.10
CA PHE A 211 -20.52 -14.25 -3.08
C PHE A 211 -20.64 -13.58 -1.71
N LEU A 212 -21.86 -13.48 -1.19
CA LEU A 212 -22.14 -12.83 0.10
C LEU A 212 -21.54 -13.57 1.30
N SER A 213 -21.29 -14.88 1.21
CA SER A 213 -20.57 -15.60 2.26
C SER A 213 -19.12 -15.15 2.44
N HIS A 214 -18.54 -14.46 1.45
CA HIS A 214 -17.21 -13.84 1.53
C HIS A 214 -17.29 -12.37 1.98
N CYS A 215 -18.49 -11.83 2.21
CA CYS A 215 -18.73 -10.44 2.53
C CYS A 215 -19.12 -10.28 4.01
N SER A 216 -18.30 -9.58 4.79
CA SER A 216 -18.62 -9.20 6.18
C SER A 216 -18.82 -7.70 6.31
N TYR A 217 -19.51 -7.25 7.35
CA TYR A 217 -19.66 -5.83 7.65
C TYR A 217 -19.04 -5.47 9.00
N TYR A 218 -18.33 -4.35 9.03
CA TYR A 218 -17.79 -3.77 10.24
C TYR A 218 -18.26 -2.33 10.39
N GLN A 219 -18.80 -1.99 11.55
CA GLN A 219 -19.22 -0.62 11.82
C GLN A 219 -18.08 0.19 12.44
N GLY A 220 -17.87 1.41 11.93
CA GLY A 220 -16.93 2.34 12.56
C GLY A 220 -17.09 3.77 12.07
N GLN A 221 -16.43 4.69 12.78
CA GLN A 221 -16.37 6.10 12.43
C GLN A 221 -15.10 6.41 11.63
N TYR A 222 -15.21 7.31 10.65
CA TYR A 222 -14.07 7.68 9.79
C TYR A 222 -13.11 8.66 10.45
N ASN A 223 -13.57 9.41 11.45
CA ASN A 223 -12.82 10.45 12.16
C ASN A 223 -12.18 9.96 13.46
N GLU A 224 -12.37 8.69 13.81
CA GLU A 224 -11.85 8.09 15.03
C GLU A 224 -10.79 7.05 14.67
N GLU A 225 -9.54 7.29 15.04
CA GLU A 225 -8.45 6.33 14.80
C GLU A 225 -8.71 5.00 15.50
N GLU A 226 -9.36 5.02 16.68
CA GLU A 226 -9.75 3.82 17.42
C GLU A 226 -10.66 2.88 16.61
N SER A 227 -11.52 3.43 15.75
CA SER A 227 -12.39 2.62 14.88
C SER A 227 -11.58 1.80 13.87
N PHE A 228 -10.46 2.35 13.37
CA PHE A 228 -9.57 1.66 12.43
C PHE A 228 -8.66 0.64 13.14
N GLN A 229 -8.25 0.93 14.38
CA GLN A 229 -7.53 -0.04 15.22
C GLN A 229 -8.38 -1.27 15.52
N LYS A 230 -9.65 -1.08 15.90
CA LYS A 230 -10.57 -2.21 16.12
C LYS A 230 -10.91 -2.97 14.84
N LEU A 231 -10.96 -2.29 13.70
CA LEU A 231 -11.07 -2.93 12.39
C LEU A 231 -9.85 -3.82 12.11
N ASP A 232 -8.64 -3.33 12.40
CA ASP A 232 -7.40 -4.11 12.27
C ASP A 232 -7.40 -5.35 13.18
N GLU A 233 -7.80 -5.21 14.43
CA GLU A 233 -7.95 -6.34 15.36
C GLU A 233 -8.96 -7.38 14.84
N TYR A 234 -10.12 -6.92 14.35
CA TYR A 234 -11.13 -7.79 13.75
C TYR A 234 -10.61 -8.53 12.51
N LEU A 235 -9.92 -7.82 11.61
CA LEU A 235 -9.27 -8.38 10.44
C LEU A 235 -8.26 -9.46 10.84
N PHE A 236 -7.44 -9.14 11.84
CA PHE A 236 -6.41 -10.02 12.34
C PHE A 236 -7.00 -11.31 12.92
N ASP A 237 -7.98 -11.19 13.81
CA ASP A 237 -8.58 -12.33 14.49
C ASP A 237 -9.40 -13.23 13.57
N SER A 238 -10.14 -12.63 12.64
CA SER A 238 -11.10 -13.34 11.80
C SER A 238 -10.44 -13.96 10.57
N PHE A 239 -9.37 -13.35 10.03
CA PHE A 239 -8.83 -13.73 8.73
C PHE A 239 -7.31 -13.94 8.75
N ASP A 240 -6.55 -13.07 9.41
CA ASP A 240 -5.08 -13.09 9.30
C ASP A 240 -4.41 -14.07 10.26
N ARG A 241 -5.09 -14.49 11.35
CA ARG A 241 -4.56 -15.41 12.38
C ARG A 241 -3.98 -16.71 11.80
N HIS A 242 -4.56 -17.20 10.70
CA HIS A 242 -4.12 -18.40 10.01
C HIS A 242 -3.37 -18.11 8.69
N HIS A 243 -3.32 -16.84 8.27
CA HIS A 243 -2.71 -16.37 7.03
C HIS A 243 -1.89 -15.12 7.32
N PRO A 244 -0.69 -15.26 7.91
CA PRO A 244 0.09 -14.12 8.38
C PRO A 244 0.61 -13.20 7.25
N CYS A 245 0.29 -13.53 5.99
CA CYS A 245 0.72 -12.90 4.74
C CYS A 245 -0.37 -12.04 4.08
N SER A 246 -1.47 -11.71 4.74
CA SER A 246 -2.62 -11.12 4.05
C SER A 246 -2.30 -9.72 3.51
N SER A 247 -2.46 -9.51 2.19
CA SER A 247 -2.41 -8.16 1.63
C SER A 247 -3.80 -7.52 1.68
N ARG A 248 -3.86 -6.24 2.05
CA ARG A 248 -5.12 -5.52 2.26
C ARG A 248 -5.28 -4.41 1.23
N MET A 249 -6.43 -4.39 0.57
CA MET A 249 -6.78 -3.39 -0.43
C MET A 249 -7.90 -2.51 0.09
N PHE A 250 -7.66 -1.20 0.23
CA PHE A 250 -8.67 -0.25 0.67
C PHE A 250 -9.29 0.48 -0.52
N TYR A 251 -10.61 0.33 -0.66
CA TYR A 251 -11.45 1.03 -1.63
C TYR A 251 -12.23 2.15 -0.93
N LEU A 252 -11.95 3.39 -1.29
CA LEU A 252 -12.53 4.58 -0.68
C LEU A 252 -13.83 5.01 -1.39
N ALA A 253 -14.95 4.38 -1.05
CA ALA A 253 -16.30 4.77 -1.52
C ALA A 253 -16.95 5.83 -0.62
N VAL A 254 -16.15 6.79 -0.13
CA VAL A 254 -16.57 7.83 0.81
C VAL A 254 -16.62 9.21 0.15
N PRO A 255 -17.47 10.15 0.62
CA PRO A 255 -17.48 11.50 0.08
C PRO A 255 -16.16 12.24 0.38
N PRO A 256 -15.78 13.26 -0.43
CA PRO A 256 -14.51 13.97 -0.28
C PRO A 256 -14.30 14.61 1.11
N SER A 257 -15.38 14.97 1.80
CA SER A 257 -15.33 15.61 3.12
C SER A 257 -14.73 14.73 4.21
N VAL A 258 -14.83 13.40 4.11
CA VAL A 258 -14.29 12.45 5.10
C VAL A 258 -13.10 11.66 4.55
N PHE A 259 -12.63 12.00 3.35
CA PHE A 259 -11.56 11.27 2.67
C PHE A 259 -10.24 11.37 3.46
N ILE A 260 -9.86 12.57 3.91
CA ILE A 260 -8.62 12.78 4.66
C ILE A 260 -8.64 12.02 5.98
N ASP A 261 -9.75 12.09 6.71
CA ASP A 261 -9.91 11.39 7.98
C ASP A 261 -9.84 9.86 7.78
N SER A 262 -10.45 9.37 6.70
CA SER A 262 -10.39 7.94 6.34
C SER A 262 -8.97 7.49 6.02
N VAL A 263 -8.19 8.30 5.29
CA VAL A 263 -6.79 7.97 4.98
C VAL A 263 -5.94 8.03 6.25
N ARG A 264 -6.13 9.03 7.11
CA ARG A 264 -5.44 9.14 8.40
C ARG A 264 -5.69 7.93 9.28
N GLY A 265 -6.95 7.50 9.38
CA GLY A 265 -7.33 6.29 10.11
C GLY A 265 -6.73 5.02 9.53
N ILE A 266 -6.60 4.90 8.20
CA ILE A 266 -5.87 3.78 7.58
C ILE A 266 -4.39 3.84 7.94
N THR A 267 -3.76 5.02 7.88
CA THR A 267 -2.31 5.17 8.17
C THR A 267 -1.97 5.03 9.65
N SER A 268 -2.96 5.11 10.55
CA SER A 268 -2.74 4.86 11.98
C SER A 268 -2.74 3.36 12.34
N ILE A 269 -3.16 2.49 11.42
CA ILE A 269 -3.08 1.04 11.60
C ILE A 269 -1.59 0.65 11.64
N PRO A 270 -1.10 0.04 12.72
CA PRO A 270 0.31 -0.33 12.84
C PRO A 270 0.72 -1.27 11.72
N ASP A 271 1.93 -1.05 11.22
CA ASP A 271 2.52 -1.52 9.95
C ASP A 271 2.71 -3.05 9.87
N ARG A 272 1.60 -3.81 9.97
CA ARG A 272 1.58 -5.28 9.97
C ARG A 272 1.34 -5.88 8.57
N HIS A 273 0.82 -5.11 7.60
CA HIS A 273 0.43 -5.61 6.27
C HIS A 273 0.61 -4.53 5.18
N ASP A 274 0.99 -4.92 3.95
CA ASP A 274 1.13 -4.01 2.81
C ASP A 274 -0.25 -3.38 2.45
N ILE A 275 -0.38 -2.07 2.64
CA ILE A 275 -1.62 -1.31 2.37
C ILE A 275 -1.62 -0.79 0.92
N GLY A 276 -2.43 -1.39 0.07
CA GLY A 276 -2.69 -0.89 -1.29
C GLY A 276 -3.90 0.05 -1.32
N PHE A 277 -3.73 1.27 -1.85
CA PHE A 277 -4.85 2.20 -2.10
C PHE A 277 -5.30 2.10 -3.55
N THR A 278 -6.60 1.93 -3.79
CA THR A 278 -7.20 2.05 -5.14
C THR A 278 -8.48 2.85 -5.08
N ARG A 279 -8.74 3.65 -6.12
CA ARG A 279 -9.95 4.48 -6.28
C ARG A 279 -10.79 4.00 -7.44
#